data_AF-A0A0J1HFB6-F1
#
_entry.id   AF-A0A0J1HFB6-F1
#
_cell.length_a   1.000
_cell.length_b   1.000
_cell.length_c   1.000
_cell.angle_alpha   90.00
_cell.angle_beta   90.00
_cell.angle_gamma   90.00
#
_symmetry.space_group_name_H-M   'P 1'
#
loop_
_entity.id
_entity.type
_entity.pdbx_description
1 polymer ?
#
loop_
_entity_poly.entity_id
_entity_poly.type
_entity_poly.pdbx_seq_one_letter_code
_entity_poly.pdbx_strand_id
1 'polypeptide(L)'
;MDKSMTSWKVSLVAGLVLGGILATAALQREPGPSQEAYDELLQKNAQLVSEQESMTARFEQFETDKALELEAINTLLRQKEEALDAQKSKYEQEIAQLKQQQQTIKKTVVVTKKKLENQVVELASTAEKQKKVLDNSKALYQQQLLLQKQVAQAEVDVSTAKRKAKEFKKACDEFKSGTSWNWVSQADCDKYEARLKAVDDAQAQQTALEQELAELNQKIDIEIPKP
;
A
#
# COMPACT_ATOMS: atom_id res chain seq x y z
N MET A 1 -41.95 125.22 -30.82
CA MET A 1 -40.64 124.64 -31.17
C MET A 1 -39.55 125.35 -30.38
N ASP A 2 -39.13 124.66 -29.32
CA ASP A 2 -37.76 124.52 -28.81
C ASP A 2 -36.98 125.74 -28.29
N LYS A 3 -37.41 126.24 -27.12
CA LYS A 3 -36.53 126.93 -26.15
C LYS A 3 -36.32 126.05 -24.90
N SER A 4 -35.78 124.84 -25.08
CA SER A 4 -35.35 123.99 -23.97
C SER A 4 -34.00 123.29 -24.19
N MET A 5 -33.28 123.56 -25.29
CA MET A 5 -32.02 122.87 -25.61
C MET A 5 -30.74 123.53 -25.07
N THR A 6 -30.81 124.71 -24.44
CA THR A 6 -29.63 125.40 -23.87
C THR A 6 -29.39 125.12 -22.38
N SER A 7 -30.39 124.60 -21.65
CA SER A 7 -30.28 124.34 -20.20
C SER A 7 -29.59 123.00 -19.87
N TRP A 8 -29.91 121.92 -20.59
CA TRP A 8 -29.29 120.61 -20.35
C TRP A 8 -27.79 120.63 -20.67
N LYS A 9 -27.35 121.30 -21.75
CA LYS A 9 -25.91 121.34 -22.05
C LYS A 9 -25.09 122.02 -20.94
N VAL A 10 -25.63 123.03 -20.28
CA VAL A 10 -24.96 123.69 -19.13
C VAL A 10 -25.01 122.81 -17.89
N SER A 11 -26.11 122.10 -17.63
CA SER A 11 -26.22 121.16 -16.50
C SER A 11 -25.32 119.92 -16.66
N LEU A 12 -25.17 119.41 -17.89
CA LEU A 12 -24.31 118.26 -18.19
C LEU A 12 -22.82 118.64 -18.18
N VAL A 13 -22.47 119.85 -18.62
CA VAL A 13 -21.10 120.37 -18.51
C VAL A 13 -20.76 120.71 -17.05
N ALA A 14 -21.68 121.32 -16.29
CA ALA A 14 -21.48 121.55 -14.86
C ALA A 14 -21.39 120.23 -14.07
N GLY A 15 -22.20 119.23 -14.42
CA GLY A 15 -22.15 117.89 -13.84
C GLY A 15 -20.87 117.13 -14.16
N LEU A 16 -20.35 117.25 -15.39
CA LEU A 16 -19.06 116.64 -15.78
C LEU A 16 -17.86 117.34 -15.13
N VAL A 17 -17.89 118.67 -14.98
CA VAL A 17 -16.81 119.41 -14.34
C VAL A 17 -16.79 119.14 -12.84
N LEU A 18 -17.94 119.17 -12.17
CA LEU A 18 -18.03 118.87 -10.74
C LEU A 18 -17.78 117.38 -10.44
N GLY A 19 -18.28 116.47 -11.29
CA GLY A 19 -18.02 115.04 -11.19
C GLY A 19 -16.55 114.67 -11.46
N GLY A 20 -15.92 115.32 -12.44
CA GLY A 20 -14.51 115.15 -12.77
C GLY A 20 -13.57 115.68 -11.68
N ILE A 21 -13.90 116.81 -11.05
CA ILE A 21 -13.11 117.37 -9.93
C ILE A 21 -13.23 116.49 -8.68
N LEU A 22 -14.41 115.91 -8.39
CA LEU A 22 -14.58 115.02 -7.24
C LEU A 22 -13.95 113.63 -7.45
N ALA A 23 -14.01 113.08 -8.67
CA ALA A 23 -13.37 111.80 -8.98
C ALA A 23 -11.83 111.90 -8.96
N THR A 24 -11.26 113.00 -9.46
CA THR A 24 -9.82 113.26 -9.36
C THR A 24 -9.40 113.52 -7.91
N ALA A 25 -10.18 114.27 -7.13
CA ALA A 25 -9.89 114.49 -5.70
C ALA A 25 -9.99 113.21 -4.85
N ALA A 26 -10.83 112.24 -5.23
CA ALA A 26 -10.94 110.94 -4.55
C ALA A 26 -9.76 110.02 -4.91
N LEU A 27 -9.33 109.98 -6.18
CA LEU A 27 -8.15 109.21 -6.62
C LEU A 27 -6.82 109.81 -6.17
N GLN A 28 -6.78 111.10 -5.82
CA GLN A 28 -5.62 111.76 -5.18
C GLN A 28 -5.61 111.68 -3.65
N ARG A 29 -6.65 111.10 -3.03
CA ARG A 29 -6.75 110.97 -1.56
C ARG A 29 -6.26 109.64 -1.01
N GLU A 30 -6.09 108.63 -1.86
CA GLU A 30 -5.27 107.49 -1.49
C GLU A 30 -3.82 107.85 -1.84
N PRO A 31 -2.92 108.02 -0.85
CA PRO A 31 -1.51 108.06 -1.16
C PRO A 31 -1.22 106.75 -1.91
N GLY A 32 -0.60 106.86 -3.10
CA GLY A 32 -0.05 105.68 -3.77
C GLY A 32 0.76 104.87 -2.77
N PRO A 33 0.82 103.53 -2.92
CA PRO A 33 1.42 102.65 -1.92
C PRO A 33 2.76 103.24 -1.46
N SER A 34 2.94 103.38 -0.15
CA SER A 34 4.19 103.91 0.40
C SER A 34 5.36 103.08 -0.13
N GLN A 35 6.53 103.69 -0.27
CA GLN A 35 7.71 102.99 -0.76
C GLN A 35 8.02 101.74 0.10
N GLU A 36 7.76 101.82 1.41
CA GLU A 36 7.82 100.69 2.34
C GLU A 36 6.84 99.55 2.00
N ALA A 37 5.60 99.86 1.61
CA ALA A 37 4.61 98.86 1.22
C ALA A 37 5.00 98.17 -0.10
N TYR A 38 5.65 98.88 -1.02
CA TYR A 38 6.18 98.30 -2.25
C TYR A 38 7.38 97.39 -1.98
N ASP A 39 8.31 97.81 -1.12
CA ASP A 39 9.47 97.02 -0.72
C ASP A 39 9.05 95.75 0.05
N GLU A 40 8.04 95.85 0.93
CA GLU A 40 7.45 94.70 1.62
C GLU A 40 6.80 93.71 0.63
N LEU A 41 6.12 94.23 -0.40
CA LEU A 41 5.50 93.40 -1.44
C LEU A 41 6.55 92.67 -2.26
N LEU A 42 7.66 93.34 -2.63
CA LEU A 42 8.79 92.72 -3.33
C LEU A 42 9.43 91.62 -2.48
N GLN A 43 9.64 91.85 -1.19
CA GLN A 43 10.20 90.86 -0.29
C GLN A 43 9.28 89.64 -0.14
N LYS A 44 7.97 89.86 0.02
CA LYS A 44 6.97 88.78 0.06
C LYS A 44 6.90 88.00 -1.25
N ASN A 45 7.00 88.68 -2.39
CA ASN A 45 6.99 88.01 -3.68
C ASN A 45 8.25 87.14 -3.86
N ALA A 46 9.42 87.65 -3.48
CA ALA A 46 10.66 86.88 -3.48
C ALA A 46 10.60 85.65 -2.54
N GLN A 47 9.99 85.79 -1.36
CA GLN A 47 9.77 84.66 -0.45
C GLN A 47 8.80 83.63 -1.03
N LEU A 48 7.67 84.07 -1.60
CA LEU A 48 6.69 83.17 -2.22
C LEU A 48 7.27 82.42 -3.42
N VAL A 49 8.07 83.09 -4.25
CA VAL A 49 8.78 82.44 -5.36
C VAL A 49 9.76 81.39 -4.83
N SER A 50 10.54 81.72 -3.80
CA SER A 50 11.47 80.76 -3.18
C SER A 50 10.76 79.57 -2.53
N GLU A 51 9.62 79.80 -1.86
CA GLU A 51 8.79 78.75 -1.29
C GLU A 51 8.20 77.85 -2.38
N GLN A 52 7.72 78.43 -3.48
CA GLN A 52 7.18 77.71 -4.64
C GLN A 52 8.26 76.85 -5.31
N GLU A 53 9.47 77.38 -5.49
CA GLU A 53 10.61 76.62 -6.02
C GLU A 53 10.95 75.44 -5.09
N SER A 54 10.98 75.66 -3.77
CA SER A 54 11.24 74.59 -2.80
C SER A 54 10.14 73.51 -2.80
N MET A 55 8.87 73.93 -2.94
CA MET A 55 7.71 73.04 -2.99
C MET A 55 7.71 72.21 -4.26
N THR A 56 8.01 72.84 -5.41
CA THR A 56 8.15 72.15 -6.69
C THR A 56 9.27 71.11 -6.63
N ALA A 57 10.45 71.50 -6.12
CA ALA A 57 11.58 70.58 -5.97
C ALA A 57 11.25 69.39 -5.05
N ARG A 58 10.54 69.62 -3.93
CA ARG A 58 10.08 68.55 -3.05
C ARG A 58 9.05 67.63 -3.70
N PHE A 59 8.17 68.19 -4.53
CA PHE A 59 7.16 67.42 -5.25
C PHE A 59 7.80 66.54 -6.32
N GLU A 60 8.73 67.08 -7.11
CA GLU A 60 9.51 66.31 -8.10
C GLU A 60 10.31 65.19 -7.44
N GLN A 61 10.95 65.49 -6.30
CA GLN A 61 11.66 64.47 -5.53
C GLN A 61 10.71 63.39 -5.00
N PHE A 62 9.55 63.78 -4.48
CA PHE A 62 8.56 62.82 -3.98
C PHE A 62 7.98 61.94 -5.09
N GLU A 63 7.67 62.50 -6.26
CA GLU A 63 7.21 61.72 -7.42
C GLU A 63 8.28 60.74 -7.87
N THR A 64 9.54 61.17 -7.92
CA THR A 64 10.67 60.30 -8.28
C THR A 64 10.85 59.17 -7.27
N ASP A 65 10.86 59.49 -5.98
CA ASP A 65 11.00 58.49 -4.90
C ASP A 65 9.84 57.50 -4.91
N LYS A 66 8.61 57.97 -5.17
CA LYS A 66 7.42 57.10 -5.27
C LYS A 66 7.45 56.21 -6.51
N ALA A 67 7.90 56.73 -7.65
CA ALA A 67 8.06 55.94 -8.86
C ALA A 67 9.09 54.81 -8.66
N LEU A 68 10.23 55.12 -8.04
CA LEU A 68 11.27 54.15 -7.69
C LEU A 68 10.77 53.10 -6.68
N GLU A 69 10.02 53.52 -5.65
CA GLU A 69 9.44 52.61 -4.67
C GLU A 69 8.41 51.67 -5.33
N LEU A 70 7.56 52.18 -6.22
CA LEU A 70 6.58 51.37 -6.96
C LEU A 70 7.28 50.34 -7.86
N GLU A 71 8.33 50.75 -8.57
CA GLU A 71 9.11 49.87 -9.42
C GLU A 71 9.80 48.76 -8.61
N ALA A 72 10.38 49.11 -7.46
CA ALA A 72 11.00 48.15 -6.55
C ALA A 72 9.97 47.14 -6.00
N ILE A 73 8.79 47.62 -5.58
CA ILE A 73 7.70 46.76 -5.10
C ILE A 73 7.23 45.83 -6.21
N ASN A 74 6.96 46.34 -7.41
CA ASN A 74 6.52 45.52 -8.55
C ASN A 74 7.56 44.46 -8.92
N THR A 75 8.84 44.83 -8.91
CA THR A 75 9.94 43.88 -9.18
C THR A 75 9.99 42.78 -8.12
N LEU A 76 9.88 43.15 -6.83
CA LEU A 76 9.87 42.18 -5.74
C LEU A 76 8.63 41.27 -5.81
N LEU A 77 7.48 41.82 -6.15
CA LEU A 77 6.23 41.07 -6.29
C LEU A 77 6.34 40.04 -7.42
N ARG A 78 6.86 40.45 -8.58
CA ARG A 78 7.12 39.54 -9.71
C ARG A 78 8.11 38.44 -9.34
N GLN A 79 9.21 38.76 -8.65
CA GLN A 79 10.16 37.76 -8.19
C GLN A 79 9.53 36.76 -7.22
N LYS A 80 8.63 37.22 -6.34
CA LYS A 80 7.92 36.34 -5.41
C LYS A 80 6.89 35.47 -6.12
N GLU A 81 6.17 35.99 -7.10
CA GLU A 81 5.26 35.21 -7.94
C GLU A 81 6.00 34.13 -8.72
N GLU A 82 7.10 34.48 -9.40
CA GLU A 82 7.95 33.52 -10.12
C GLU A 82 8.50 32.43 -9.19
N ALA A 83 8.95 32.82 -7.98
CA ALA A 83 9.44 31.86 -6.99
C ALA A 83 8.33 30.93 -6.46
N LEU A 84 7.13 31.47 -6.23
CA LEU A 84 5.97 30.69 -5.78
C LEU A 84 5.51 29.71 -6.86
N ASP A 85 5.45 30.14 -8.12
CA ASP A 85 5.06 29.26 -9.22
C ASP A 85 6.12 28.19 -9.50
N ALA A 86 7.40 28.52 -9.38
CA ALA A 86 8.47 27.52 -9.43
C ALA A 86 8.36 26.50 -8.28
N GLN A 87 8.01 26.93 -7.07
CA GLN A 87 7.77 26.01 -5.94
C GLN A 87 6.53 25.14 -6.16
N LYS A 88 5.40 25.72 -6.60
CA LYS A 88 4.19 24.96 -6.92
C LYS A 88 4.47 23.89 -7.95
N SER A 89 5.17 24.24 -9.04
CA SER A 89 5.54 23.28 -10.08
C SER A 89 6.41 22.14 -9.54
N LYS A 90 7.39 22.45 -8.68
CA LYS A 90 8.20 21.41 -8.00
C LYS A 90 7.35 20.51 -7.11
N TYR A 91 6.47 21.07 -6.29
CA TYR A 91 5.59 20.27 -5.43
C TYR A 91 4.61 19.42 -6.23
N GLU A 92 4.07 19.93 -7.33
CA GLU A 92 3.21 19.14 -8.23
C GLU A 92 3.98 17.95 -8.83
N GLN A 93 5.23 18.16 -9.26
CA GLN A 93 6.09 17.08 -9.75
C GLN A 93 6.41 16.05 -8.65
N GLU A 94 6.76 16.49 -7.44
CA GLU A 94 7.01 15.60 -6.30
C GLU A 94 5.76 14.79 -5.93
N ILE A 95 4.59 15.44 -5.87
CA ILE A 95 3.31 14.76 -5.61
C ILE A 95 3.01 13.74 -6.70
N ALA A 96 3.25 14.06 -7.97
CA ALA A 96 3.06 13.12 -9.08
C ALA A 96 4.00 11.91 -8.97
N GLN A 97 5.28 12.13 -8.67
CA GLN A 97 6.26 11.07 -8.46
C GLN A 97 5.89 10.18 -7.26
N LEU A 98 5.52 10.78 -6.13
CA LEU A 98 5.10 10.05 -4.93
C LEU A 98 3.84 9.21 -5.20
N LYS A 99 2.86 9.74 -5.94
CA LYS A 99 1.67 8.99 -6.36
C LYS A 99 2.05 7.79 -7.25
N GLN A 100 2.96 7.97 -8.19
CA GLN A 100 3.43 6.90 -9.06
C GLN A 100 4.18 5.82 -8.26
N GLN A 101 5.07 6.21 -7.34
CA GLN A 101 5.77 5.29 -6.44
C GLN A 101 4.77 4.52 -5.56
N GLN A 102 3.79 5.21 -4.97
CA GLN A 102 2.75 4.56 -4.17
C GLN A 102 1.97 3.53 -4.98
N GLN A 103 1.61 3.84 -6.23
CA GLN A 103 0.90 2.91 -7.10
C GLN A 103 1.75 1.69 -7.45
N THR A 104 3.04 1.88 -7.73
CA THR A 104 4.00 0.79 -7.99
C THR A 104 4.15 -0.10 -6.77
N ILE A 105 4.36 0.48 -5.59
CA ILE A 105 4.47 -0.27 -4.33
C ILE A 105 3.18 -1.06 -4.08
N LYS A 106 2.00 -0.45 -4.23
CA LYS A 106 0.71 -1.16 -4.09
C LYS A 106 0.60 -2.36 -5.04
N LYS A 107 0.96 -2.19 -6.31
CA LYS A 107 0.96 -3.30 -7.30
C LYS A 107 1.93 -4.41 -6.89
N THR A 108 3.16 -4.06 -6.51
CA THR A 108 4.19 -5.04 -6.08
C THR A 108 3.74 -5.81 -4.85
N VAL A 109 3.17 -5.13 -3.85
CA VAL A 109 2.65 -5.78 -2.63
C VAL A 109 1.51 -6.74 -2.96
N VAL A 110 0.56 -6.35 -3.82
CA VAL A 110 -0.54 -7.23 -4.23
C VAL A 110 -0.04 -8.47 -4.97
N VAL A 111 0.88 -8.30 -5.92
CA VAL A 111 1.46 -9.43 -6.68
C VAL A 111 2.25 -10.36 -5.75
N THR A 112 3.07 -9.79 -4.87
CA THR A 112 3.88 -10.57 -3.91
C THR A 112 2.99 -11.34 -2.94
N LYS A 113 1.93 -10.70 -2.41
CA LYS A 113 0.95 -11.35 -1.54
C LYS A 113 0.26 -12.51 -2.24
N LYS A 114 -0.20 -12.31 -3.48
CA LYS A 114 -0.87 -13.36 -4.26
C LYS A 114 0.07 -14.53 -4.59
N LYS A 115 1.34 -14.25 -4.90
CA LYS A 115 2.36 -15.28 -5.12
C LYS A 115 2.61 -16.08 -3.83
N LEU A 116 2.72 -15.39 -2.69
CA LEU A 116 2.93 -16.04 -1.40
C LEU A 116 1.72 -16.90 -1.01
N GLU A 117 0.49 -16.40 -1.19
CA GLU A 117 -0.74 -17.17 -0.96
C GLU A 117 -0.78 -18.45 -1.81
N ASN A 118 -0.43 -18.36 -3.10
CA ASN A 118 -0.34 -19.53 -3.96
C ASN A 118 0.71 -20.54 -3.48
N GLN A 119 1.90 -20.07 -3.10
CA GLN A 119 2.96 -20.93 -2.56
C GLN A 119 2.55 -21.60 -1.24
N VAL A 120 1.84 -20.89 -0.37
CA VAL A 120 1.31 -21.45 0.88
C VAL A 120 0.28 -22.53 0.60
N VAL A 121 -0.63 -22.31 -0.36
CA VAL A 121 -1.63 -23.32 -0.76
C VAL A 121 -0.97 -24.56 -1.39
N GLU A 122 0.01 -24.38 -2.28
CA GLU A 122 0.77 -25.48 -2.88
C GLU A 122 1.54 -26.28 -1.82
N LEU A 123 2.19 -25.59 -0.88
CA LEU A 123 2.95 -26.24 0.19
C LEU A 123 2.01 -26.98 1.15
N ALA A 124 0.87 -26.39 1.52
CA ALA A 124 -0.13 -27.04 2.35
C ALA A 124 -0.70 -28.29 1.66
N SER A 125 -1.04 -28.20 0.37
CA SER A 125 -1.50 -29.35 -0.41
C SER A 125 -0.44 -30.45 -0.49
N THR A 126 0.83 -30.08 -0.66
CA THR A 126 1.95 -31.04 -0.68
C THR A 126 2.13 -31.70 0.68
N ALA A 127 2.07 -30.93 1.76
CA ALA A 127 2.15 -31.45 3.13
C ALA A 127 0.98 -32.40 3.44
N GLU A 128 -0.24 -32.11 2.98
CA GLU A 128 -1.39 -33.01 3.12
C GLU A 128 -1.21 -34.31 2.32
N LYS A 129 -0.68 -34.23 1.10
CA LYS A 129 -0.36 -35.42 0.30
C LYS A 129 0.70 -36.27 0.98
N GLN A 130 1.79 -35.65 1.45
CA GLN A 130 2.85 -36.34 2.18
C GLN A 130 2.32 -36.96 3.47
N LYS A 131 1.45 -36.26 4.21
CA LYS A 131 0.79 -36.81 5.39
C LYS A 131 -0.05 -38.04 5.07
N LYS A 132 -0.87 -38.00 4.00
CA LYS A 132 -1.67 -39.15 3.57
C LYS A 132 -0.78 -40.35 3.20
N VAL A 133 0.33 -40.12 2.50
CA VAL A 133 1.29 -41.19 2.17
C VAL A 133 1.96 -41.75 3.42
N LEU A 134 2.34 -40.91 4.38
CA LEU A 134 2.92 -41.34 5.66
C LEU A 134 1.91 -42.11 6.52
N ASP A 135 0.65 -41.68 6.58
CA ASP A 135 -0.39 -42.36 7.33
C ASP A 135 -0.74 -43.72 6.69
N ASN A 136 -0.84 -43.79 5.36
CA ASN A 136 -1.06 -45.05 4.64
C ASN A 136 0.13 -46.01 4.80
N SER A 137 1.35 -45.54 4.56
CA SER A 137 2.55 -46.38 4.74
C SER A 137 2.66 -46.92 6.17
N LYS A 138 2.39 -46.10 7.19
CA LYS A 138 2.35 -46.56 8.58
C LYS A 138 1.30 -47.65 8.79
N ALA A 139 0.11 -47.51 8.24
CA ALA A 139 -0.95 -48.52 8.33
C ALA A 139 -0.53 -49.84 7.65
N LEU A 140 0.03 -49.77 6.44
CA LEU A 140 0.52 -50.94 5.70
C LEU A 140 1.65 -51.67 6.45
N TYR A 141 2.63 -50.94 6.99
CA TYR A 141 3.72 -51.54 7.78
C TYR A 141 3.22 -52.15 9.09
N GLN A 142 2.22 -51.54 9.74
CA GLN A 142 1.58 -52.15 10.91
C GLN A 142 0.86 -53.45 10.55
N GLN A 143 0.14 -53.48 9.43
CA GLN A 143 -0.50 -54.69 8.93
C GLN A 143 0.52 -55.77 8.58
N GLN A 144 1.64 -55.39 7.94
CA GLN A 144 2.74 -56.31 7.61
C GLN A 144 3.32 -56.94 8.87
N LEU A 145 3.56 -56.16 9.92
CA LEU A 145 4.06 -56.67 11.20
C LEU A 145 3.07 -57.65 11.86
N LEU A 146 1.76 -57.36 11.80
CA LEU A 146 0.73 -58.24 12.34
C LEU A 146 0.67 -59.57 11.56
N LEU A 147 0.68 -59.52 10.22
CA LEU A 147 0.69 -60.71 9.38
C LEU A 147 1.98 -61.53 9.58
N GLN A 148 3.14 -60.89 9.70
CA GLN A 148 4.39 -61.61 10.02
C GLN A 148 4.29 -62.38 11.34
N LYS A 149 3.69 -61.76 12.37
CA LYS A 149 3.45 -62.45 13.65
C LYS A 149 2.48 -63.62 13.50
N GLN A 150 1.43 -63.47 12.70
CA GLN A 150 0.46 -64.55 12.44
C GLN A 150 1.10 -65.71 11.67
N VAL A 151 1.93 -65.43 10.65
CA VAL A 151 2.69 -66.45 9.92
C VAL A 151 3.63 -67.20 10.87
N ALA A 152 4.39 -66.49 11.71
CA ALA A 152 5.27 -67.12 12.70
C ALA A 152 4.50 -68.00 13.70
N GLN A 153 3.30 -67.58 14.12
CA GLN A 153 2.46 -68.40 14.97
C GLN A 153 1.92 -69.64 14.23
N ALA A 154 1.48 -69.48 12.98
CA ALA A 154 1.01 -70.58 12.14
C ALA A 154 2.11 -71.61 11.87
N GLU A 155 3.36 -71.19 11.66
CA GLU A 155 4.52 -72.09 11.55
C GLU A 155 4.72 -72.95 12.81
N VAL A 156 4.58 -72.32 13.99
CA VAL A 156 4.65 -73.02 15.29
C VAL A 156 3.48 -74.01 15.44
N ASP A 157 2.29 -73.65 15.00
CA ASP A 157 1.10 -74.50 15.06
C ASP A 157 1.22 -75.70 14.11
N VAL A 158 1.72 -75.50 12.89
CA VAL A 158 2.03 -76.56 11.92
C VAL A 158 3.10 -77.51 12.48
N SER A 159 4.17 -76.96 13.05
CA SER A 159 5.23 -77.77 13.69
C SER A 159 4.67 -78.61 14.85
N THR A 160 3.82 -78.01 15.67
CA THR A 160 3.16 -78.68 16.79
C THR A 160 2.20 -79.76 16.33
N ALA A 161 1.38 -79.50 15.30
CA ALA A 161 0.47 -80.46 14.70
C ALA A 161 1.24 -81.63 14.07
N LYS A 162 2.33 -81.37 13.34
CA LYS A 162 3.21 -82.40 12.77
C LYS A 162 3.84 -83.28 13.85
N ARG A 163 4.29 -82.69 14.96
CA ARG A 163 4.81 -83.45 16.10
C ARG A 163 3.75 -84.37 16.70
N LYS A 164 2.54 -83.86 16.97
CA LYS A 164 1.41 -84.66 17.48
C LYS A 164 1.02 -85.77 16.50
N ALA A 165 1.01 -85.51 15.19
CA ALA A 165 0.74 -86.55 14.19
C ALA A 165 1.80 -87.66 14.20
N LYS A 166 3.09 -87.32 14.35
CA LYS A 166 4.19 -88.30 14.45
C LYS A 166 4.06 -89.23 15.66
N GLU A 167 3.50 -88.77 16.78
CA GLU A 167 3.27 -89.60 17.97
C GLU A 167 2.30 -90.76 17.69
N PHE A 168 1.27 -90.53 16.88
CA PHE A 168 0.30 -91.56 16.48
C PHE A 168 0.75 -92.40 15.28
N LYS A 169 1.75 -91.92 14.52
CA LYS A 169 2.31 -92.64 13.36
C LYS A 169 2.88 -94.00 13.77
N LYS A 170 3.67 -94.05 14.85
CA LYS A 170 4.31 -95.29 15.31
C LYS A 170 3.28 -96.35 15.69
N ALA A 171 2.20 -95.97 16.38
CA ALA A 171 1.12 -96.88 16.76
C ALA A 171 0.34 -97.41 15.54
N CYS A 172 0.07 -96.56 14.54
CA CYS A 172 -0.59 -96.99 13.30
C CYS A 172 0.31 -97.88 12.42
N ASP A 173 1.62 -97.57 12.33
CA ASP A 173 2.60 -98.38 11.61
C ASP A 173 2.76 -99.77 12.28
N GLU A 174 2.80 -99.84 13.61
CA GLU A 174 2.80 -101.10 14.39
C GLU A 174 1.53 -101.93 14.14
N PHE A 175 0.35 -101.30 14.10
CA PHE A 175 -0.91 -101.98 13.75
C PHE A 175 -0.91 -102.54 12.31
N LYS A 176 -0.47 -101.73 11.33
CA LYS A 176 -0.40 -102.15 9.91
C LYS A 176 0.64 -103.23 9.64
N SER A 177 1.74 -103.26 10.39
CA SER A 177 2.80 -104.26 10.24
C SER A 177 2.40 -105.66 10.75
N GLY A 178 1.33 -105.76 11.55
CA GLY A 178 0.84 -107.03 12.11
C GLY A 178 1.84 -107.75 13.03
N THR A 179 2.97 -107.13 13.37
CA THR A 179 4.10 -107.76 14.07
C THR A 179 4.24 -107.33 15.54
N SER A 180 3.26 -106.59 16.06
CA SER A 180 3.33 -105.93 17.36
C SER A 180 2.68 -106.77 18.48
N TRP A 181 3.38 -106.90 19.62
CA TRP A 181 2.84 -107.39 20.90
C TRP A 181 2.06 -106.32 21.67
N ASN A 182 2.04 -105.07 21.18
CA ASN A 182 1.28 -103.97 21.77
C ASN A 182 -0.21 -104.04 21.39
N TRP A 183 -1.08 -103.62 22.31
CA TRP A 183 -2.51 -103.49 22.08
C TRP A 183 -2.79 -102.20 21.28
N VAL A 184 -2.49 -102.22 19.98
CA VAL A 184 -2.80 -101.15 19.02
C VAL A 184 -4.01 -101.51 18.17
N SER A 185 -4.83 -100.51 17.82
CA SER A 185 -6.13 -100.74 17.19
C SER A 185 -6.34 -99.91 15.92
N GLN A 186 -7.35 -100.27 15.11
CA GLN A 186 -7.82 -99.47 13.96
C GLN A 186 -8.12 -98.01 14.37
N ALA A 187 -8.65 -97.80 15.58
CA ALA A 187 -8.97 -96.48 16.10
C ALA A 187 -7.72 -95.58 16.27
N ASP A 188 -6.52 -96.15 16.38
CA ASP A 188 -5.26 -95.38 16.46
C ASP A 188 -4.79 -94.92 15.07
N CYS A 189 -5.12 -95.68 14.02
CA CYS A 189 -4.98 -95.23 12.64
C CYS A 189 -6.00 -94.13 12.28
N ASP A 190 -7.26 -94.25 12.71
CA ASP A 190 -8.28 -93.21 12.50
C ASP A 190 -7.88 -91.89 13.19
N LYS A 191 -7.31 -91.97 14.40
CA LYS A 191 -6.73 -90.80 15.10
C LYS A 191 -5.55 -90.20 14.34
N TYR A 192 -4.68 -91.03 13.76
CA TYR A 192 -3.54 -90.55 12.96
C TYR A 192 -4.03 -89.81 11.70
N GLU A 193 -5.01 -90.34 10.97
CA GLU A 193 -5.61 -89.68 9.81
C GLU A 193 -6.31 -88.37 10.18
N ALA A 194 -7.04 -88.33 11.29
CA ALA A 194 -7.63 -87.09 11.81
C ALA A 194 -6.56 -86.03 12.17
N ARG A 195 -5.40 -86.46 12.68
CA ARG A 195 -4.27 -85.56 12.99
C ARG A 195 -3.52 -85.11 11.74
N LEU A 196 -3.41 -85.95 10.71
CA LEU A 196 -2.89 -85.54 9.40
C LEU A 196 -3.79 -84.49 8.76
N LYS A 197 -5.10 -84.66 8.80
CA LYS A 197 -6.05 -83.65 8.31
C LYS A 197 -5.88 -82.31 9.04
N ALA A 198 -5.68 -82.33 10.36
CA ALA A 198 -5.38 -81.12 11.13
C ALA A 198 -4.02 -80.49 10.77
N VAL A 199 -3.02 -81.27 10.33
CA VAL A 199 -1.76 -80.74 9.78
C VAL A 199 -2.01 -80.07 8.44
N ASP A 200 -2.78 -80.69 7.55
CA ASP A 200 -3.11 -80.14 6.24
C ASP A 200 -3.92 -78.84 6.36
N ASP A 201 -4.88 -78.78 7.28
CA ASP A 201 -5.66 -77.57 7.57
C ASP A 201 -4.76 -76.44 8.09
N ALA A 202 -3.83 -76.74 9.00
CA ALA A 202 -2.86 -75.77 9.52
C ALA A 202 -1.86 -75.30 8.44
N GLN A 203 -1.42 -76.22 7.57
CA GLN A 203 -0.53 -75.92 6.44
C GLN A 203 -1.23 -75.04 5.40
N ALA A 204 -2.53 -75.27 5.16
CA ALA A 204 -3.34 -74.44 4.29
C ALA A 204 -3.53 -73.02 4.86
N GLN A 205 -3.76 -72.89 6.17
CA GLN A 205 -3.81 -71.59 6.85
C GLN A 205 -2.47 -70.84 6.78
N GLN A 206 -1.35 -71.52 6.99
CA GLN A 206 -0.02 -70.93 6.84
C GLN A 206 0.18 -70.40 5.41
N THR A 207 -0.12 -71.22 4.40
CA THR A 207 0.04 -70.85 2.99
C THR A 207 -0.84 -69.65 2.62
N ALA A 208 -2.08 -69.60 3.14
CA ALA A 208 -2.97 -68.46 2.92
C ALA A 208 -2.42 -67.16 3.53
N LEU A 209 -1.88 -67.22 4.75
CA LEU A 209 -1.26 -66.06 5.42
C LEU A 209 0.03 -65.60 4.71
N GLU A 210 0.82 -66.53 4.20
CA GLU A 210 2.01 -66.21 3.39
C GLU A 210 1.64 -65.54 2.06
N GLN A 211 0.56 -65.98 1.41
CA GLN A 211 0.03 -65.33 0.21
C GLN A 211 -0.47 -63.92 0.50
N GLU A 212 -1.24 -63.74 1.58
CA GLU A 212 -1.73 -62.41 1.99
C GLU A 212 -0.56 -61.46 2.32
N LEU A 213 0.49 -61.97 2.95
CA LEU A 213 1.71 -61.21 3.23
C LEU A 213 2.47 -60.85 1.94
N ALA A 214 2.53 -61.74 0.96
CA ALA A 214 3.15 -61.47 -0.34
C ALA A 214 2.38 -60.40 -1.14
N GLU A 215 1.04 -60.45 -1.13
CA GLU A 215 0.18 -59.44 -1.75
C GLU A 215 0.33 -58.07 -1.06
N LEU A 216 0.42 -58.06 0.28
CA LEU A 216 0.64 -56.83 1.03
C LEU A 216 2.04 -56.23 0.73
N ASN A 217 3.08 -57.06 0.63
CA ASN A 217 4.42 -56.61 0.25
C ASN A 217 4.45 -56.00 -1.15
N GLN A 218 3.71 -56.58 -2.12
CA GLN A 218 3.56 -55.97 -3.44
C GLN A 218 2.85 -54.62 -3.38
N LYS A 219 1.79 -54.48 -2.58
CA LYS A 219 1.11 -53.19 -2.39
C LYS A 219 2.04 -52.14 -1.79
N ILE A 220 2.86 -52.52 -0.82
CA ILE A 220 3.87 -51.63 -0.21
C ILE A 220 4.89 -51.16 -1.25
N ASP A 221 5.40 -52.06 -2.11
CA ASP A 221 6.38 -51.70 -3.16
C ASP A 221 5.80 -50.80 -4.27
N ILE A 222 4.48 -50.87 -4.51
CA ILE A 222 3.79 -50.05 -5.52
C ILE A 222 3.36 -48.69 -4.94
N GLU A 223 2.84 -48.66 -3.72
CA GLU A 223 2.29 -47.44 -3.09
C GLU A 223 3.36 -46.56 -2.42
N ILE A 224 4.52 -47.12 -2.06
CA ILE A 224 5.63 -46.38 -1.48
C ILE A 224 6.80 -46.41 -2.48
N PRO A 225 6.94 -45.40 -3.36
CA PRO A 225 8.11 -45.31 -4.21
C PRO A 225 9.37 -45.23 -3.34
N LYS A 226 10.30 -46.17 -3.55
CA LYS A 226 11.63 -46.11 -2.94
C LYS A 226 12.34 -44.82 -3.40
N PRO A 227 13.06 -44.14 -2.49
CA PRO A 227 13.75 -42.88 -2.79
C PRO A 227 14.80 -43.02 -3.89
#